data_AF-A0A957NXI7-F1
#
_entry.id   AF-A0A957NXI7-F1
#
_cell.length_a   1.000
_cell.length_b   1.000
_cell.length_c   1.000
_cell.angle_alpha   90.00
_cell.angle_beta   90.00
_cell.angle_gamma   90.00
#
_symmetry.space_group_name_H-M   'P 1'
#
loop_
_entity.id
_entity.type
_entity.pdbx_description
1 polymer ?
#
loop_
_entity_poly.entity_id
_entity_poly.type
_entity_poly.pdbx_seq_one_letter_code
_entity_poly.pdbx_strand_id
1 'polypeptide(L)'
;MNSGHSSSGSVHIPVLLTEVVAELQIQPGARIIDGTVGGGGHTEAMLAQSAPNGQLLGLDADWAAIERVQKRLAPEVANGRLQLVHAYFEQMPT
;
A
#
# COMPACT_ATOMS: atom_id res chain seq x y z
N MET A 1 -29.99 13.99 28.95
CA MET A 1 -29.27 12.71 28.71
C MET A 1 -29.35 12.43 27.22
N ASN A 2 -28.26 12.62 26.48
CA ASN A 2 -28.06 11.88 25.23
C ASN A 2 -26.55 11.73 25.01
N SER A 3 -26.07 10.54 25.33
CA SER A 3 -24.67 10.12 25.21
C SER A 3 -24.48 9.56 23.81
N GLY A 4 -23.69 10.22 22.97
CA GLY A 4 -23.36 9.74 21.64
C GLY A 4 -21.95 10.17 21.25
N HIS A 5 -20.94 9.63 21.94
CA HIS A 5 -19.55 9.72 21.47
C HIS A 5 -19.25 8.50 20.62
N SER A 6 -19.42 8.67 19.30
CA SER A 6 -18.95 7.75 18.26
C SER A 6 -17.44 7.58 18.39
N SER A 7 -16.96 6.35 18.37
CA SER A 7 -15.53 6.00 18.40
C SER A 7 -14.76 6.70 17.27
N SER A 8 -13.81 7.57 17.62
CA SER A 8 -12.89 8.14 16.65
C SER A 8 -11.91 7.05 16.19
N GLY A 9 -12.27 6.32 15.13
CA GLY A 9 -11.32 5.53 14.37
C GLY A 9 -10.27 6.49 13.81
N SER A 10 -9.05 6.43 14.33
CA SER A 10 -7.92 7.20 13.80
C SER A 10 -7.68 6.79 12.35
N VAL A 11 -7.99 7.68 11.40
CA VAL A 11 -7.58 7.50 10.00
C VAL A 11 -6.06 7.53 9.98
N HIS A 12 -5.42 6.40 9.70
CA HIS A 12 -3.97 6.34 9.57
C HIS A 12 -3.56 6.97 8.24
N ILE A 13 -2.90 8.13 8.32
CA ILE A 13 -2.36 8.86 7.18
C ILE A 13 -0.87 8.51 7.07
N PRO A 14 -0.37 8.03 5.92
CA PRO A 14 1.05 7.77 5.74
C PRO A 14 1.87 9.06 5.89
N VAL A 15 3.03 8.93 6.53
CA VAL A 15 3.99 10.03 6.69
C VAL A 15 4.57 10.38 5.33
N LEU A 16 4.56 11.67 4.97
CA LEU A 16 5.08 12.22 3.70
C LEU A 16 4.44 11.63 2.44
N LEU A 17 3.16 11.26 2.51
CA LEU A 17 2.45 10.64 1.38
C LEU A 17 2.55 11.46 0.09
N THR A 18 2.26 12.76 0.17
CA THR A 18 2.22 13.65 -0.99
C THR A 18 3.61 13.80 -1.61
N GLU A 19 4.61 14.01 -0.77
CA GLU A 19 6.00 14.20 -1.16
C GLU A 19 6.54 12.93 -1.83
N VAL A 20 6.32 11.76 -1.22
CA VAL A 20 6.78 10.47 -1.77
C VAL A 20 6.14 10.22 -3.15
N VAL A 21 4.83 10.40 -3.29
CA VAL A 21 4.15 10.18 -4.58
C VAL A 21 4.62 11.18 -5.64
N ALA A 22 4.87 12.44 -5.25
CA ALA A 22 5.36 13.47 -6.17
C ALA A 22 6.79 13.18 -6.65
N GLU A 23 7.69 12.80 -5.75
CA GLU A 23 9.11 12.54 -6.06
C GLU A 23 9.31 11.24 -6.84
N LEU A 24 8.51 10.21 -6.60
CA LEU A 24 8.60 8.95 -7.35
C LEU A 24 8.16 9.10 -8.82
N GLN A 25 7.48 10.19 -9.17
CA GLN A 25 7.02 10.50 -10.54
C GLN A 25 6.37 9.30 -11.24
N ILE A 26 5.51 8.58 -10.51
CA ILE A 26 4.91 7.34 -10.99
C ILE A 26 4.06 7.63 -12.23
N GLN A 27 4.35 6.90 -13.30
CA GLN A 27 3.61 6.98 -14.55
C GLN A 27 2.49 5.93 -14.62
N PRO A 28 1.42 6.18 -15.38
CA PRO A 28 0.45 5.15 -15.74
C PRO A 28 1.16 3.91 -16.30
N GLY A 29 0.79 2.72 -15.81
CA GLY A 29 1.40 1.46 -16.24
C GLY A 29 2.77 1.14 -15.62
N ALA A 30 3.27 1.96 -14.69
CA ALA A 30 4.55 1.71 -14.03
C ALA A 30 4.56 0.39 -13.25
N ARG A 31 5.77 -0.19 -13.11
CA ARG A 31 6.05 -1.31 -12.21
C ARG A 31 6.79 -0.79 -10.99
N ILE A 32 6.24 -1.06 -9.81
CA ILE A 32 6.64 -0.41 -8.56
C ILE A 32 6.96 -1.49 -7.52
N ILE A 33 7.90 -1.19 -6.64
CA ILE A 33 8.19 -2.01 -5.46
C ILE A 33 8.00 -1.15 -4.22
N ASP A 34 7.13 -1.61 -3.31
CA ASP A 34 7.00 -1.07 -1.96
C ASP A 34 7.70 -2.05 -1.01
N GLY A 35 8.87 -1.67 -0.49
CA GLY A 35 9.67 -2.55 0.36
C GLY A 35 9.18 -2.67 1.80
N THR A 36 8.20 -1.86 2.21
CA THR A 36 7.71 -1.76 3.59
C THR A 36 6.22 -1.42 3.61
N VAL A 37 5.40 -2.33 3.10
CA VAL A 37 3.96 -2.13 2.87
C VAL A 37 3.22 -1.60 4.11
N GLY A 38 3.50 -2.14 5.29
CA GLY A 38 2.96 -1.73 6.57
C GLY A 38 1.43 -1.65 6.61
N GLY A 39 0.89 -0.43 6.67
CA GLY A 39 -0.55 -0.16 6.65
C GLY A 39 -1.18 -0.10 5.25
N GLY A 40 -0.36 -0.11 4.18
CA GLY A 40 -0.77 -0.09 2.78
C GLY A 40 -1.13 1.28 2.21
N GLY A 41 -0.94 2.37 2.95
CA GLY A 41 -1.37 3.69 2.46
C GLY A 41 -0.50 4.26 1.34
N HIS A 42 0.82 4.05 1.37
CA HIS A 42 1.68 4.40 0.23
C HIS A 42 1.41 3.47 -0.96
N THR A 43 1.33 2.15 -0.71
CA THR A 43 0.92 1.16 -1.71
C THR A 43 -0.35 1.57 -2.48
N GLU A 44 -1.40 1.98 -1.76
CA GLU A 44 -2.68 2.41 -2.36
C GLU A 44 -2.52 3.66 -3.23
N ALA A 45 -1.78 4.68 -2.76
CA ALA A 45 -1.57 5.90 -3.53
C ALA A 45 -0.72 5.65 -4.80
N MET A 46 0.28 4.77 -4.70
CA MET A 46 1.09 4.34 -5.84
C MET A 46 0.29 3.54 -6.87
N LEU A 47 -0.62 2.67 -6.41
CA LEU A 47 -1.57 1.97 -7.29
C LEU A 47 -2.53 2.97 -7.97
N ALA A 48 -3.03 3.97 -7.26
CA ALA A 48 -3.89 4.99 -7.88
C ALA A 48 -3.15 5.76 -8.99
N GLN A 49 -1.91 6.17 -8.75
CA GLN A 49 -1.11 6.93 -9.71
C GLN A 49 -0.67 6.09 -10.92
N SER A 50 -0.44 4.79 -10.74
CA SER A 50 -0.04 3.88 -11.82
C SER A 50 -1.21 3.29 -12.61
N ALA A 51 -2.45 3.66 -12.29
CA ALA A 51 -3.64 3.23 -13.01
C ALA A 51 -3.58 3.59 -14.51
N PRO A 52 -4.28 2.84 -15.39
CA PRO A 52 -5.21 1.74 -15.07
C PRO A 52 -4.54 0.36 -14.93
N ASN A 53 -3.28 0.21 -15.35
CA ASN A 53 -2.65 -1.10 -15.57
C ASN A 53 -1.29 -1.27 -14.89
N GLY A 54 -0.85 -0.31 -14.07
CA GLY A 54 0.37 -0.43 -13.29
C GLY A 54 0.32 -1.59 -12.31
N GLN A 55 1.50 -2.12 -12.00
CA GLN A 55 1.69 -3.26 -11.12
C GLN A 55 2.61 -2.90 -9.96
N LEU A 56 2.29 -3.41 -8.78
CA LEU A 56 3.05 -3.17 -7.57
C LEU A 56 3.37 -4.50 -6.88
N LEU A 57 4.66 -4.69 -6.56
CA LEU A 57 5.13 -5.73 -5.65
C LEU A 57 5.32 -5.12 -4.26
N GLY A 58 4.53 -5.56 -3.29
CA GLY A 58 4.62 -5.12 -1.90
C GLY A 58 5.28 -6.17 -1.02
N LEU A 59 6.31 -5.76 -0.30
CA LEU A 59 7.04 -6.58 0.67
C LEU A 59 6.80 -6.05 2.08
N ASP A 60 6.72 -6.97 3.04
CA ASP A 60 6.82 -6.64 4.46
C ASP A 60 7.34 -7.85 5.25
N ALA A 61 8.11 -7.57 6.31
CA ALA A 61 8.60 -8.58 7.23
C ALA A 61 7.53 -9.00 8.26
N ASP A 62 6.46 -8.22 8.43
CA ASP A 62 5.33 -8.56 9.28
C ASP A 62 4.20 -9.25 8.49
N TRP A 63 3.89 -10.50 8.84
CA TRP A 63 2.74 -11.24 8.29
C TRP A 63 1.42 -10.50 8.49
N ALA A 64 1.23 -9.80 9.62
CA ALA A 64 0.00 -9.08 9.88
C ALA A 64 -0.16 -7.86 8.96
N ALA A 65 0.94 -7.27 8.47
CA ALA A 65 0.90 -6.24 7.43
C ALA A 65 0.41 -6.81 6.10
N ILE A 66 0.96 -7.94 5.68
CA ILE A 66 0.56 -8.64 4.46
C ILE A 66 -0.93 -8.98 4.49
N GLU A 67 -1.42 -9.63 5.55
CA GLU A 67 -2.83 -10.01 5.68
C GLU A 67 -3.77 -8.80 5.68
N ARG A 68 -3.38 -7.71 6.37
CA ARG A 68 -4.16 -6.48 6.45
C ARG A 68 -4.32 -5.85 5.08
N VAL A 69 -3.23 -5.72 4.33
CA VAL A 69 -3.26 -5.08 3.01
C VAL A 69 -3.92 -5.98 1.98
N GLN A 70 -3.74 -7.30 2.06
CA GLN A 70 -4.47 -8.23 1.21
C GLN A 70 -5.98 -8.10 1.35
N LYS A 71 -6.49 -7.91 2.58
CA LYS A 71 -7.92 -7.67 2.84
C LYS A 71 -8.37 -6.28 2.39
N ARG A 72 -7.59 -5.23 2.74
CA ARG A 72 -7.93 -3.82 2.44
C ARG A 72 -7.93 -3.53 0.94
N LEU A 73 -6.95 -4.04 0.20
CA LEU A 73 -6.75 -3.80 -1.23
C LEU A 73 -7.08 -5.04 -2.07
N ALA A 74 -8.05 -5.85 -1.61
CA ALA A 74 -8.48 -7.07 -2.28
C ALA A 74 -8.82 -6.88 -3.78
N PRO A 75 -9.44 -5.77 -4.23
CA PRO A 75 -9.69 -5.54 -5.66
C PRO A 75 -8.41 -5.47 -6.50
N GLU A 76 -7.36 -4.81 -6.00
CA GLU A 76 -6.08 -4.67 -6.71
C GLU A 76 -5.28 -5.98 -6.70
N VAL A 77 -5.45 -6.82 -5.67
CA VAL A 77 -4.91 -8.18 -5.68
C VAL A 77 -5.67 -9.03 -6.72
N ALA A 78 -7.00 -8.98 -6.70
CA ALA A 78 -7.85 -9.77 -7.60
C ALA A 78 -7.67 -9.42 -9.07
N ASN A 79 -7.41 -8.14 -9.39
CA ASN A 79 -7.16 -7.69 -10.76
C ASN A 79 -5.69 -7.84 -11.20
N GLY A 80 -4.81 -8.36 -10.32
CA GLY A 80 -3.41 -8.63 -10.63
C GLY A 80 -2.49 -7.41 -10.63
N ARG A 81 -2.96 -6.26 -10.13
CA ARG A 81 -2.15 -5.05 -10.01
C ARG A 81 -1.33 -4.99 -8.73
N LEU A 82 -1.70 -5.76 -7.70
CA LEU A 82 -0.96 -5.86 -6.45
C LEU A 82 -0.57 -7.32 -6.16
N GLN A 83 0.72 -7.56 -6.01
CA GLN A 83 1.26 -8.80 -5.45
C GLN A 83 1.91 -8.50 -4.11
N LEU A 84 1.56 -9.28 -3.08
CA LEU A 84 2.12 -9.14 -1.74
C LEU A 84 2.97 -10.36 -1.41
N VAL A 85 4.14 -10.12 -0.83
CA VAL A 85 5.08 -11.17 -0.41
C VAL A 85 5.57 -10.87 1.00
N HIS A 86 5.45 -11.86 1.89
CA HIS A 86 6.11 -11.82 3.19
C HIS A 86 7.61 -12.03 2.98
N ALA A 87 8.40 -10.98 3.16
CA ALA A 87 9.85 -11.00 2.93
C ALA A 87 10.53 -9.81 3.61
N TYR A 88 11.82 -9.96 3.88
CA TYR A 88 12.66 -8.82 4.24
C TYR A 88 13.13 -8.13 2.95
N PHE A 89 13.06 -6.80 2.87
CA PHE A 89 13.51 -6.07 1.68
C PHE A 89 14.99 -6.33 1.34
N GLU A 90 15.82 -6.65 2.34
CA GLU A 90 17.24 -7.01 2.17
C GLU A 90 17.44 -8.28 1.33
N GLN A 91 16.42 -9.11 1.20
CA GLN A 91 16.45 -10.33 0.40
C GLN A 91 16.18 -10.07 -1.09
N MET A 92 15.91 -8.82 -1.47
CA MET A 92 15.76 -8.45 -2.88
C MET A 92 17.11 -8.56 -3.61
N PRO A 93 17.15 -9.21 -4.79
CA PRO A 93 18.36 -9.27 -5.59
C PRO A 93 18.74 -7.88 -6.13
N THR A 94 20.05 -7.61 -6.16
CA THR A 94 20.66 -6.37 -6.72
C THR A 94 21.08 -6.54 -8.16
#